data_AF-A0A7H8KQZ4-F1
#
_entry.id   AF-A0A7H8KQZ4-F1
#
_cell.length_a   1.000
_cell.length_b   1.000
_cell.length_c   1.000
_cell.angle_alpha   90.00
_cell.angle_beta   90.00
_cell.angle_gamma   90.00
#
_symmetry.space_group_name_H-M   'P 1'
#
loop_
_entity.id
_entity.type
_entity.pdbx_description
1 polymer ?
#
loop_
_entity_poly.entity_id
_entity_poly.type
_entity_poly.pdbx_seq_one_letter_code
_entity_poly.pdbx_strand_id
1 'polypeptide(L)'
;MHIPVYAYGAIRAALPGVPTGRQMASLDCCVCGAPFGPELGAMPLGPTPEEGLSGCGPCLRRLITLARESRDTALVRTAEQVRRDSERWESVRDHYAARLDAVRRAAEKVAELAGNDEIPPLRVAWLSVSLESAHDWLPETPVPPASVDPGDHGLMEAKLMTGSAMITAREAVADRLAYHLINEAQPEEPEMCEEFECPEGCSGRHDSSHIDCGPDTVFEDLLEHGVTIEEPGPAPLSPELAALFGSRPEEPSPSFPELPEQAAAALLHLGVDPDDPEVLLSAAAAGLAAEVLQNEPFDAVRAASGGPDAGEVLAQGVDLYRRSRKALLAAREGGPERLRAFTIVASDLDLPWAGGSRFTLRTASGPVADLVEHIDRQVWITQELMRRQGWRDALLHRAFTAVFKASHHFGMPGWPALVGTAVERLAAMDRSALPPELADLPAVEAALLRAPDRLGTDALGWLARRALLG
;
A
#
# COMPACT_ATOMS: atom_id res chain seq x y z
N MET A 1 39.05 1.29 5.15
CA MET A 1 37.99 0.26 5.31
C MET A 1 36.91 0.87 6.18
N HIS A 2 35.67 1.01 5.67
CA HIS A 2 34.57 1.59 6.45
C HIS A 2 33.97 0.53 7.40
N ILE A 3 33.80 0.87 8.68
CA ILE A 3 33.17 0.01 9.68
C ILE A 3 31.67 0.34 9.72
N PRO A 4 30.79 -0.61 9.37
CA PRO A 4 29.35 -0.36 9.42
C PRO A 4 28.87 -0.08 10.84
N VAL A 5 27.88 0.82 10.99
CA VAL A 5 27.36 1.25 12.31
C VAL A 5 26.92 0.07 13.18
N TYR A 6 26.28 -0.95 12.58
CA TYR A 6 25.83 -2.14 13.30
C TYR A 6 26.97 -3.01 13.87
N ALA A 7 28.20 -2.84 13.39
CA ALA A 7 29.34 -3.64 13.81
C ALA A 7 30.00 -3.12 15.09
N TYR A 8 29.79 -1.85 15.46
CA TYR A 8 30.45 -1.25 16.63
C TYR A 8 30.12 -1.95 17.95
N GLY A 9 28.89 -2.46 18.11
CA GLY A 9 28.51 -3.22 19.31
C GLY A 9 29.33 -4.52 19.47
N ALA A 10 29.48 -5.29 18.39
CA ALA A 10 30.27 -6.51 18.38
C ALA A 10 31.77 -6.24 18.53
N ILE A 11 32.26 -5.15 17.91
CA ILE A 11 33.66 -4.71 18.05
C ILE A 11 33.94 -4.35 19.51
N ARG A 12 33.09 -3.52 20.14
CA ARG A 12 33.24 -3.12 21.54
C ARG A 12 33.22 -4.32 22.50
N ALA A 13 32.35 -5.30 22.25
CA ALA A 13 32.26 -6.51 23.05
C ALA A 13 33.49 -7.42 22.93
N ALA A 14 34.23 -7.34 21.81
CA ALA A 14 35.44 -8.12 21.57
C ALA A 14 36.74 -7.42 22.02
N LEU A 15 36.66 -6.15 22.44
CA LEU A 15 37.81 -5.43 22.97
C LEU A 15 38.14 -5.88 24.40
N PRO A 16 39.43 -5.95 24.77
CA PRO A 16 39.82 -6.25 26.12
C PRO A 16 39.39 -5.14 27.06
N GLY A 17 38.89 -5.50 28.25
CA GLY A 17 38.54 -4.52 29.28
C GLY A 17 39.73 -3.66 29.75
N VAL A 18 40.95 -4.21 29.68
CA VAL A 18 42.21 -3.50 29.95
C VAL A 18 43.22 -3.81 28.83
N PRO A 19 43.51 -2.86 27.91
CA PRO A 19 44.50 -3.04 26.86
C PRO A 19 45.93 -2.95 27.41
N THR A 20 46.87 -3.67 26.79
CA THR A 20 48.29 -3.57 27.13
C THR A 20 48.92 -2.29 26.58
N GLY A 21 50.06 -1.85 27.13
CA GLY A 21 50.76 -0.66 26.64
C GLY A 21 51.14 -0.73 25.16
N ARG A 22 51.39 -1.93 24.62
CA ARG A 22 51.67 -2.15 23.19
C ARG A 22 50.41 -2.03 22.33
N GLN A 23 49.25 -2.46 22.84
CA GLN A 23 47.96 -2.30 22.18
C GLN A 23 47.49 -0.84 22.19
N MET A 24 47.73 -0.10 23.29
CA MET A 24 47.48 1.34 23.36
C MET A 24 48.37 2.14 22.40
N ALA A 25 49.62 1.71 22.21
CA ALA A 25 50.54 2.30 21.24
C ALA A 25 50.27 1.87 19.78
N SER A 26 49.19 1.13 19.51
CA SER A 26 48.87 0.58 18.18
C SER A 26 50.00 -0.23 17.56
N LEU A 27 50.77 -0.97 18.38
CA LEU A 27 51.82 -1.88 17.92
C LEU A 27 51.31 -3.31 17.76
N ASP A 28 50.33 -3.70 18.57
CA ASP A 28 49.69 -5.01 18.53
C ASP A 28 48.17 -4.88 18.35
N CYS A 29 47.55 -5.85 17.68
CA CYS A 29 46.11 -5.91 17.50
C CYS A 29 45.39 -6.08 18.85
N CYS A 30 44.37 -5.25 19.09
CA CYS A 30 43.60 -5.31 20.34
C CYS A 30 42.69 -6.53 20.46
N VAL A 31 42.44 -7.25 19.36
CA VAL A 31 41.55 -8.43 19.33
C VAL A 31 42.34 -9.72 19.46
N CYS A 32 43.44 -9.90 18.71
CA CYS A 32 44.24 -11.13 18.73
C CYS A 32 45.61 -11.01 19.40
N GLY A 33 46.05 -9.81 19.78
CA GLY A 33 47.36 -9.58 20.41
C GLY A 33 48.57 -9.73 19.47
N ALA A 34 48.36 -10.00 18.18
CA ALA A 34 49.46 -10.14 17.22
C ALA A 34 50.05 -8.77 16.84
N PRO A 35 51.37 -8.65 16.67
CA PRO A 35 52.00 -7.41 16.19
C PRO A 35 51.54 -7.07 14.78
N PHE A 36 51.43 -5.78 14.47
CA PHE A 36 51.16 -5.33 13.10
C PHE A 36 52.37 -5.61 12.20
N GLY A 37 52.15 -6.26 11.06
CA GLY A 37 53.20 -6.53 10.08
C GLY A 37 53.53 -5.30 9.23
N PRO A 38 54.68 -5.30 8.51
CA PRO A 38 55.10 -4.18 7.66
C PRO A 38 54.11 -3.84 6.54
N GLU A 39 53.22 -4.78 6.17
CA GLU A 39 52.20 -4.61 5.11
C GLU A 39 50.77 -4.47 5.64
N LEU A 40 50.53 -4.70 6.94
CA LEU A 40 49.19 -4.67 7.56
C LEU A 40 49.13 -3.53 8.58
N GLY A 41 48.73 -2.35 8.11
CA GLY A 41 48.56 -1.18 8.97
C GLY A 41 47.49 -1.37 10.05
N ALA A 42 47.70 -0.70 11.19
CA ALA A 42 46.72 -0.60 12.27
C ALA A 42 45.41 0.05 11.75
N MET A 43 44.28 -0.62 11.96
CA MET A 43 42.96 -0.07 11.61
C MET A 43 42.25 0.42 12.86
N PRO A 44 41.76 1.67 12.92
CA PRO A 44 41.02 2.18 14.06
C PRO A 44 39.72 1.39 14.23
N LEU A 45 39.42 0.97 15.46
CA LEU A 45 38.19 0.24 15.80
C LEU A 45 37.07 1.16 16.34
N GLY A 46 37.38 2.43 16.57
CA GLY A 46 36.44 3.46 17.03
C GLY A 46 35.60 4.07 15.90
N PRO A 47 34.53 4.80 16.25
CA PRO A 47 33.69 5.52 15.29
C PRO A 47 34.40 6.69 14.60
N THR A 48 35.48 7.18 15.21
CA THR A 48 36.35 8.24 14.70
C THR A 48 37.77 7.67 14.49
N PRO A 49 38.50 8.07 13.42
CA PRO A 49 39.85 7.56 13.15
C PRO A 49 40.89 7.97 14.20
N GLU A 50 40.61 9.04 14.93
CA GLU A 50 41.50 9.71 15.88
C GLU A 50 41.34 9.18 17.31
N GLU A 51 40.26 8.44 17.59
CA GLU A 51 39.94 7.96 18.94
C GLU A 51 39.86 6.43 18.96
N GLY A 52 40.82 5.81 19.65
CA GLY A 52 40.65 4.47 20.19
C GLY A 52 41.68 3.42 19.76
N LEU A 53 41.33 2.18 20.13
CA LEU A 53 42.15 0.99 19.96
C LEU A 53 42.21 0.52 18.50
N SER A 54 43.30 -0.15 18.14
CA SER A 54 43.56 -0.60 16.77
C SER A 54 43.42 -2.12 16.60
N GLY A 55 42.87 -2.53 15.46
CA GLY A 55 42.69 -3.92 15.06
C GLY A 55 43.40 -4.27 13.76
N CYS A 56 43.67 -5.56 13.53
CA CYS A 56 44.17 -6.03 12.24
C CYS A 56 43.02 -6.37 11.29
N GLY A 57 43.25 -6.24 9.98
CA GLY A 57 42.23 -6.50 8.95
C GLY A 57 41.54 -7.88 9.05
N PRO A 58 42.24 -8.99 9.38
CA PRO A 58 41.60 -10.28 9.61
C PRO A 58 40.62 -10.28 10.80
N CYS A 59 41.00 -9.71 11.95
CA CYS A 59 40.13 -9.65 13.11
C CYS A 59 38.92 -8.74 12.86
N LEU A 60 39.13 -7.61 12.18
CA LEU A 60 38.04 -6.69 11.82
C LEU A 60 37.04 -7.37 10.88
N ARG A 61 37.50 -8.09 9.85
CA ARG A 61 36.62 -8.88 8.96
C ARG A 61 35.80 -9.91 9.74
N ARG A 62 36.42 -10.65 10.65
CA ARG A 62 35.72 -11.65 11.49
C ARG A 62 34.64 -11.00 12.36
N LEU A 63 34.92 -9.87 12.99
CA LEU A 63 33.97 -9.17 13.85
C LEU A 63 32.80 -8.56 13.07
N ILE A 64 33.07 -8.00 11.88
CA ILE A 64 32.01 -7.51 10.99
C ILE A 64 31.11 -8.67 10.53
N THR A 65 31.68 -9.84 10.19
CA THR A 65 30.90 -11.03 9.84
C THR A 65 30.00 -11.49 10.99
N LEU A 66 30.55 -11.59 12.22
CA LEU A 66 29.78 -11.93 13.42
C LEU A 66 28.66 -10.92 13.71
N ALA A 67 28.94 -9.63 13.58
CA ALA A 67 27.93 -8.58 13.76
C ALA A 67 26.81 -8.70 12.74
N ARG A 68 27.15 -9.01 11.48
CA ARG A 68 26.19 -9.24 10.42
C ARG A 68 25.31 -10.46 10.71
N GLU A 69 25.89 -11.59 11.09
CA GLU A 69 25.16 -12.81 11.44
C GLU A 69 24.22 -12.60 12.63
N SER A 70 24.67 -11.90 13.67
CA SER A 70 23.85 -11.57 14.84
C SER A 70 22.69 -10.65 14.48
N ARG A 71 22.95 -9.62 13.66
CA ARG A 71 21.91 -8.70 13.17
C ARG A 71 20.88 -9.44 12.32
N ASP A 72 21.35 -10.25 11.37
CA ASP A 72 20.47 -10.99 10.47
C ASP A 72 19.61 -11.99 11.27
N THR A 73 20.17 -12.63 12.30
CA THR A 73 19.41 -13.50 13.22
C THR A 73 18.36 -12.73 14.04
N ALA A 74 18.69 -11.52 14.50
CA ALA A 74 17.74 -10.67 15.23
C ALA A 74 16.58 -10.23 14.32
N LEU A 75 16.90 -9.83 13.08
CA LEU A 75 15.90 -9.46 12.08
C LEU A 75 14.96 -10.63 11.74
N VAL A 76 15.49 -11.84 11.60
CA VAL A 76 14.67 -13.05 11.39
C VAL A 76 13.72 -13.28 12.57
N ARG A 77 14.20 -13.18 13.81
CA ARG A 77 13.34 -13.32 15.00
C ARG A 77 12.25 -12.25 15.07
N THR A 78 12.59 -10.99 14.77
CA THR A 78 11.61 -9.90 14.72
C THR A 78 10.58 -10.14 13.62
N ALA A 79 11.00 -10.57 12.42
CA ALA A 79 10.08 -10.89 11.34
C ALA A 79 9.16 -12.07 11.68
N GLU A 80 9.67 -13.11 12.35
CA GLU A 80 8.85 -14.22 12.84
C GLU A 80 7.84 -13.78 13.89
N GLN A 81 8.22 -12.87 14.79
CA GLN A 81 7.33 -12.30 15.79
C GLN A 81 6.22 -11.46 15.13
N VAL A 82 6.58 -10.57 14.21
CA VAL A 82 5.61 -9.76 13.44
C VAL A 82 4.64 -10.66 12.68
N ARG A 83 5.12 -11.75 12.07
CA ARG A 83 4.24 -12.71 11.39
C ARG A 83 3.25 -13.37 12.34
N ARG A 84 3.71 -13.86 13.50
CA ARG A 84 2.83 -14.49 14.50
C ARG A 84 1.80 -13.50 15.04
N ASP A 85 2.21 -12.26 15.28
CA ASP A 85 1.31 -11.21 15.75
C ASP A 85 0.27 -10.86 14.68
N SER A 86 0.68 -10.78 13.40
CA SER A 86 -0.22 -10.56 12.25
C SER A 86 -1.23 -11.71 12.08
N GLU A 87 -0.78 -12.96 12.10
CA GLU A 87 -1.66 -14.14 11.98
C GLU A 87 -2.70 -14.18 13.12
N ARG A 88 -2.27 -13.87 14.35
CA ARG A 88 -3.17 -13.78 15.50
C ARG A 88 -4.15 -12.62 15.39
N TRP A 89 -3.67 -11.47 14.90
CA TRP A 89 -4.51 -10.29 14.68
C TRP A 89 -5.57 -10.53 13.61
N GLU A 90 -5.20 -11.12 12.47
CA GLU A 90 -6.12 -11.43 11.37
C GLU A 90 -7.29 -12.29 11.85
N SER A 91 -7.03 -13.34 12.64
CA SER A 91 -8.11 -14.17 13.19
C SER A 91 -9.06 -13.39 14.11
N VAL A 92 -8.55 -12.48 14.94
CA VAL A 92 -9.38 -11.66 15.85
C VAL A 92 -10.18 -10.64 15.06
N ARG A 93 -9.54 -9.97 14.10
CA ARG A 93 -10.15 -9.00 13.20
C ARG A 93 -11.28 -9.63 12.39
N ASP A 94 -11.02 -10.75 11.73
CA ASP A 94 -11.98 -11.42 10.86
C ASP A 94 -13.20 -11.91 11.66
N HIS A 95 -12.96 -12.42 12.87
CA HIS A 95 -14.05 -12.81 13.76
C HIS A 95 -14.92 -11.60 14.16
N TYR A 96 -14.30 -10.47 14.48
CA TYR A 96 -15.03 -9.25 14.84
C TYR A 96 -15.78 -8.64 13.64
N ALA A 97 -15.15 -8.60 12.46
CA ALA A 97 -15.77 -8.16 11.21
C ALA A 97 -16.98 -9.04 10.84
N ALA A 98 -16.88 -10.36 11.01
CA ALA A 98 -18.00 -11.27 10.78
C ALA A 98 -19.19 -11.01 11.73
N ARG A 99 -18.94 -10.57 12.97
CA ARG A 99 -19.99 -10.17 13.91
C ARG A 99 -20.65 -8.86 13.50
N LEU A 100 -19.88 -7.86 13.08
CA LEU A 100 -20.41 -6.62 12.50
C LEU A 100 -21.30 -6.91 11.29
N ASP A 101 -20.81 -7.73 10.36
CA ASP A 101 -21.55 -8.12 9.16
C ASP A 101 -22.85 -8.89 9.47
N ALA A 102 -22.86 -9.72 10.52
CA ALA A 102 -24.08 -10.39 10.98
C ALA A 102 -25.12 -9.40 11.51
N VAL A 103 -24.70 -8.40 12.29
CA VAL A 103 -25.60 -7.34 12.79
C VAL A 103 -26.09 -6.46 11.64
N ARG A 104 -25.21 -6.08 10.70
CA ARG A 104 -25.59 -5.35 9.48
C ARG A 104 -26.68 -6.08 8.70
N ARG A 105 -26.50 -7.37 8.39
CA ARG A 105 -27.51 -8.17 7.68
C ARG A 105 -28.82 -8.31 8.46
N ALA A 106 -28.74 -8.41 9.79
CA ALA A 106 -29.94 -8.43 10.63
C ALA A 106 -30.68 -7.09 10.54
N ALA A 107 -29.96 -5.96 10.58
CA ALA A 107 -30.54 -4.63 10.45
C ALA A 107 -31.23 -4.43 9.09
N GLU A 108 -30.55 -4.80 8.00
CA GLU A 108 -31.11 -4.77 6.64
C GLU A 108 -32.40 -5.60 6.56
N LYS A 109 -32.41 -6.80 7.17
CA LYS A 109 -33.59 -7.66 7.16
C LYS A 109 -34.74 -7.11 8.01
N VAL A 110 -34.44 -6.46 9.13
CA VAL A 110 -35.46 -5.78 9.95
C VAL A 110 -36.06 -4.60 9.19
N ALA A 111 -35.25 -3.82 8.48
CA ALA A 111 -35.74 -2.73 7.62
C ALA A 111 -36.68 -3.26 6.52
N GLU A 112 -36.30 -4.34 5.84
CA GLU A 112 -37.15 -5.00 4.83
C GLU A 112 -38.48 -5.50 5.42
N LEU A 113 -38.44 -6.12 6.61
CA LEU A 113 -39.63 -6.62 7.29
C LEU A 113 -40.54 -5.49 7.79
N ALA A 114 -39.98 -4.33 8.15
CA ALA A 114 -40.75 -3.16 8.56
C ALA A 114 -41.58 -2.58 7.39
N GLY A 115 -41.06 -2.66 6.17
CA GLY A 115 -41.79 -2.30 4.95
C GLY A 115 -42.82 -3.35 4.48
N ASN A 116 -42.88 -4.52 5.11
CA ASN A 116 -43.85 -5.57 4.75
C ASN A 116 -45.14 -5.43 5.56
N ASP A 117 -46.22 -5.04 4.87
CA ASP A 117 -47.54 -4.85 5.45
C ASP A 117 -48.15 -6.10 6.11
N GLU A 118 -47.72 -7.30 5.71
CA GLU A 118 -48.19 -8.57 6.30
C GLU A 118 -47.62 -8.83 7.70
N ILE A 119 -46.56 -8.13 8.08
CA ILE A 119 -45.93 -8.28 9.40
C ILE A 119 -46.62 -7.32 10.39
N PRO A 120 -47.13 -7.83 11.52
CA PRO A 120 -47.75 -6.98 12.53
C PRO A 120 -46.77 -5.94 13.10
N PRO A 121 -47.17 -4.67 13.27
CA PRO A 121 -46.31 -3.61 13.80
C PRO A 121 -45.66 -3.95 15.15
N LEU A 122 -46.40 -4.56 16.08
CA LEU A 122 -45.87 -5.01 17.36
C LEU A 122 -44.74 -6.05 17.22
N ARG A 123 -44.77 -6.88 16.17
CA ARG A 123 -43.70 -7.85 15.89
C ARG A 123 -42.45 -7.16 15.36
N VAL A 124 -42.61 -6.11 14.55
CA VAL A 124 -41.53 -5.25 14.08
C VAL A 124 -40.85 -4.52 15.26
N ALA A 125 -41.62 -4.02 16.22
CA ALA A 125 -41.07 -3.42 17.45
C ALA A 125 -40.19 -4.41 18.24
N TRP A 126 -40.65 -5.65 18.43
CA TRP A 126 -39.85 -6.69 19.11
C TRP A 126 -38.57 -7.06 18.35
N LEU A 127 -38.62 -7.07 17.02
CA LEU A 127 -37.44 -7.28 16.19
C LEU A 127 -36.44 -6.14 16.34
N SER A 128 -36.90 -4.89 16.42
CA SER A 128 -36.05 -3.73 16.68
C SER A 128 -35.36 -3.82 18.04
N VAL A 129 -36.09 -4.17 19.11
CA VAL A 129 -35.48 -4.37 20.45
C VAL A 129 -34.41 -5.46 20.41
N SER A 130 -34.68 -6.56 19.71
CA SER A 130 -33.73 -7.66 19.55
C SER A 130 -32.49 -7.25 18.76
N LEU A 131 -32.66 -6.41 17.73
CA LEU A 131 -31.59 -5.88 16.89
C LEU A 131 -30.68 -4.92 17.68
N GLU A 132 -31.26 -3.97 18.43
CA GLU A 132 -30.50 -3.05 19.29
C GLU A 132 -29.72 -3.83 20.35
N SER A 133 -30.34 -4.85 20.95
CA SER A 133 -29.63 -5.74 21.86
C SER A 133 -28.48 -6.47 21.15
N ALA A 134 -28.68 -7.00 19.95
CA ALA A 134 -27.61 -7.67 19.21
C ALA A 134 -26.44 -6.71 18.87
N HIS A 135 -26.74 -5.45 18.56
CA HIS A 135 -25.76 -4.41 18.28
C HIS A 135 -24.97 -4.02 19.54
N ASP A 136 -25.64 -3.81 20.68
CA ASP A 136 -25.01 -3.45 21.95
C ASP A 136 -24.14 -4.56 22.55
N TRP A 137 -24.45 -5.82 22.24
CA TRP A 137 -23.66 -6.99 22.65
C TRP A 137 -22.44 -7.24 21.76
N LEU A 138 -22.18 -6.39 20.76
CA LEU A 138 -20.90 -6.41 20.07
C LEU A 138 -19.78 -5.99 21.04
N PRO A 139 -18.69 -6.78 21.13
CA PRO A 139 -17.58 -6.43 22.01
C PRO A 139 -16.93 -5.12 21.57
N GLU A 140 -16.19 -4.50 22.48
CA GLU A 140 -15.34 -3.36 22.14
C GLU A 140 -14.42 -3.70 20.96
N THR A 141 -14.08 -2.67 20.19
CA THR A 141 -13.22 -2.83 19.03
C THR A 141 -11.87 -3.41 19.45
N PRO A 142 -11.44 -4.52 18.83
CA PRO A 142 -10.15 -5.10 19.15
C PRO A 142 -9.04 -4.10 18.79
N VAL A 143 -7.99 -4.06 19.61
CA VAL A 143 -6.83 -3.16 19.41
C VAL A 143 -5.70 -3.96 18.76
N PRO A 144 -5.12 -3.48 17.65
CA PRO A 144 -4.02 -4.17 16.99
C PRO A 144 -2.76 -4.20 17.87
N PRO A 145 -1.93 -5.27 17.79
CA PRO A 145 -0.62 -5.29 18.40
C PRO A 145 0.26 -4.14 17.90
N ALA A 146 1.22 -3.67 18.70
CA ALA A 146 2.16 -2.60 18.28
C ALA A 146 3.02 -2.96 17.04
N SER A 147 3.11 -4.24 16.70
CA SER A 147 3.77 -4.78 15.51
C SER A 147 2.90 -4.73 14.25
N VAL A 148 1.62 -4.39 14.37
CA VAL A 148 0.64 -4.30 13.29
C VAL A 148 0.20 -2.84 13.15
N ASP A 149 0.04 -2.38 11.92
CA ASP A 149 -0.41 -1.03 11.61
C ASP A 149 -1.79 -0.75 12.24
N PRO A 150 -1.97 0.35 13.01
CA PRO A 150 -3.25 0.72 13.59
C PRO A 150 -4.33 1.10 12.57
N GLY A 151 -3.98 1.38 11.31
CA GLY A 151 -4.91 1.77 10.24
C GLY A 151 -5.63 0.62 9.57
N ASP A 152 -6.53 -0.10 10.27
CA ASP A 152 -7.36 -1.13 9.64
C ASP A 152 -8.60 -0.53 8.95
N HIS A 153 -8.41 -0.07 7.71
CA HIS A 153 -9.47 0.54 6.89
C HIS A 153 -10.68 -0.39 6.70
N GLY A 154 -10.46 -1.70 6.57
CA GLY A 154 -11.56 -2.65 6.39
C GLY A 154 -12.46 -2.75 7.62
N LEU A 155 -11.87 -2.64 8.82
CA LEU A 155 -12.65 -2.62 10.04
C LEU A 155 -13.42 -1.30 10.24
N MET A 156 -12.84 -0.18 9.84
CA MET A 156 -13.54 1.11 9.84
C MET A 156 -14.73 1.10 8.89
N GLU A 157 -14.56 0.58 7.68
CA GLU A 157 -15.63 0.43 6.70
C GLU A 157 -16.76 -0.48 7.20
N ALA A 158 -16.43 -1.65 7.76
CA ALA A 158 -17.42 -2.57 8.30
C ALA A 158 -18.28 -1.94 9.42
N LYS A 159 -17.66 -1.13 10.29
CA LYS A 159 -18.40 -0.36 11.31
C LYS A 159 -19.30 0.70 10.72
N LEU A 160 -18.80 1.45 9.74
CA LEU A 160 -19.57 2.49 9.06
C LEU A 160 -20.81 1.88 8.38
N MET A 161 -20.64 0.79 7.65
CA MET A 161 -21.73 0.07 6.99
C MET A 161 -22.74 -0.50 7.99
N THR A 162 -22.26 -1.05 9.11
CA THR A 162 -23.16 -1.53 10.18
C THR A 162 -23.94 -0.38 10.79
N GLY A 163 -23.30 0.76 11.08
CA GLY A 163 -23.94 1.95 11.61
C GLY A 163 -25.00 2.51 10.67
N SER A 164 -24.69 2.58 9.37
CA SER A 164 -25.65 3.00 8.34
C SER A 164 -26.86 2.06 8.28
N ALA A 165 -26.64 0.74 8.28
CA ALA A 165 -27.75 -0.23 8.26
C ALA A 165 -28.63 -0.14 9.52
N MET A 166 -28.04 0.12 10.69
CA MET A 166 -28.80 0.34 11.93
C MET A 166 -29.67 1.60 11.85
N ILE A 167 -29.17 2.69 11.27
CA ILE A 167 -29.96 3.92 11.06
C ILE A 167 -31.15 3.62 10.14
N THR A 168 -30.93 2.99 8.99
CA THR A 168 -32.00 2.63 8.05
C THR A 168 -33.05 1.72 8.69
N ALA A 169 -32.64 0.74 9.51
CA ALA A 169 -33.56 -0.12 10.23
C ALA A 169 -34.42 0.68 11.24
N ARG A 170 -33.81 1.60 11.98
CA ARG A 170 -34.53 2.45 12.95
C ARG A 170 -35.54 3.34 12.25
N GLU A 171 -35.18 3.96 11.12
CA GLU A 171 -36.08 4.81 10.33
C GLU A 171 -37.29 4.02 9.83
N ALA A 172 -37.07 2.86 9.20
CA ALA A 172 -38.15 2.03 8.68
C ALA A 172 -39.10 1.53 9.80
N VAL A 173 -38.54 1.15 10.95
CA VAL A 173 -39.34 0.74 12.11
C VAL A 173 -40.12 1.92 12.68
N ALA A 174 -39.50 3.09 12.82
CA ALA A 174 -40.14 4.29 13.35
C ALA A 174 -41.33 4.72 12.49
N ASP A 175 -41.14 4.77 11.16
CA ASP A 175 -42.21 5.08 10.21
C ASP A 175 -43.39 4.10 10.34
N ARG A 176 -43.09 2.79 10.37
CA ARG A 176 -44.10 1.74 10.53
C ARG A 176 -44.88 1.85 11.85
N LEU A 177 -44.21 2.15 12.95
CA LEU A 177 -44.83 2.27 14.27
C LEU A 177 -45.61 3.58 14.44
N ALA A 178 -45.12 4.68 13.87
CA ALA A 178 -45.85 5.94 13.82
C ALA A 178 -47.18 5.75 13.09
N TYR A 179 -47.15 5.12 11.91
CA TYR A 179 -48.36 4.81 11.14
C TYR A 179 -49.36 3.94 11.93
N HIS A 180 -48.86 2.92 12.65
CA HIS A 180 -49.71 2.09 13.50
C HIS A 180 -50.36 2.90 14.63
N LEU A 181 -49.59 3.72 15.35
CA LEU A 181 -50.09 4.54 16.46
C LEU A 181 -51.14 5.55 16.01
N ILE A 182 -50.92 6.20 14.86
CA ILE A 182 -51.88 7.16 14.29
C ILE A 182 -53.20 6.45 13.97
N ASN A 183 -53.15 5.25 13.38
CA ASN A 183 -54.35 4.49 13.05
C ASN A 183 -55.09 3.95 14.29
N GLU A 184 -54.38 3.50 15.32
CA GLU A 184 -55.01 3.07 16.58
C GLU A 184 -55.58 4.24 17.39
N ALA A 185 -55.03 5.44 17.22
CA ALA A 185 -55.52 6.65 17.88
C ALA A 185 -56.72 7.30 17.16
N GLN A 186 -57.07 6.84 15.95
CA GLN A 186 -58.26 7.31 15.24
C GLN A 186 -59.53 6.75 15.92
N PRO A 187 -60.54 7.60 16.23
CA PRO A 187 -61.80 7.12 16.79
C PRO A 187 -62.50 6.16 15.81
N GLU A 188 -63.17 5.12 16.34
CA GLU A 188 -63.87 4.08 15.56
C GLU A 188 -64.91 4.66 14.58
N GLU A 189 -65.44 5.85 14.90
CA GLU A 189 -66.21 6.69 13.99
C GLU A 189 -65.46 8.02 13.88
N PRO A 190 -64.69 8.26 12.79
CA PRO A 190 -64.22 9.61 12.53
C PRO A 190 -65.46 10.48 12.40
N GLU A 191 -65.63 11.47 13.28
CA GLU A 191 -66.66 12.50 13.11
C GLU A 191 -66.50 12.99 11.69
N MET A 192 -67.51 12.70 10.85
CA MET A 192 -67.49 13.00 9.43
C MET A 192 -67.15 14.48 9.29
N CYS A 193 -65.92 14.76 8.87
CA CYS A 193 -65.57 16.10 8.43
C CYS A 193 -66.45 16.32 7.20
N GLU A 194 -67.49 17.16 7.33
CA GLU A 194 -68.49 17.42 6.29
C GLU A 194 -67.88 17.95 4.98
N GLU A 195 -66.57 18.20 4.93
CA GLU A 195 -65.85 18.80 3.80
C GLU A 195 -65.09 17.83 2.87
N PHE A 196 -65.07 16.51 3.11
CA PHE A 196 -64.42 15.59 2.16
C PHE A 196 -65.28 14.36 1.83
N GLU A 197 -65.93 14.42 0.66
CA GLU A 197 -66.50 13.27 -0.04
C GLU A 197 -65.39 12.26 -0.38
N CYS A 198 -65.12 11.30 0.50
CA CYS A 198 -64.35 10.13 0.12
C CYS A 198 -65.20 9.25 -0.82
N PRO A 199 -64.72 8.91 -2.02
CA PRO A 199 -65.47 8.03 -2.93
C PRO A 199 -65.66 6.63 -2.32
N GLU A 200 -66.77 5.98 -2.67
CA GLU A 200 -67.11 4.62 -2.23
C GLU A 200 -65.98 3.65 -2.61
N GLY A 201 -65.24 3.16 -1.60
CA GLY A 201 -64.05 2.31 -1.76
C GLY A 201 -62.77 2.85 -1.11
N CYS A 202 -62.78 4.03 -0.50
CA CYS A 202 -61.64 4.54 0.28
C CYS A 202 -61.35 3.64 1.49
N SER A 203 -60.15 3.04 1.54
CA SER A 203 -59.73 2.12 2.61
C SER A 203 -59.18 2.82 3.87
N GLY A 204 -59.40 4.14 4.02
CA GLY A 204 -58.80 4.91 5.11
C GLY A 204 -57.27 5.03 5.06
N ARG A 205 -56.63 4.68 3.94
CA ARG A 205 -55.19 4.91 3.74
C ARG A 205 -54.95 6.40 3.50
N HIS A 206 -54.75 7.14 4.58
CA HIS A 206 -54.22 8.50 4.50
C HIS A 206 -52.73 8.43 4.15
N ASP A 207 -52.37 9.03 3.03
CA ASP A 207 -50.98 9.16 2.58
C ASP A 207 -50.22 10.01 3.61
N SER A 208 -49.05 9.57 4.07
CA SER A 208 -48.26 10.27 5.11
C SER A 208 -47.71 11.62 4.66
N SER A 209 -47.93 11.99 3.40
CA SER A 209 -47.58 13.30 2.82
C SER A 209 -48.21 14.52 3.53
N HIS A 210 -49.14 14.32 4.47
CA HIS A 210 -49.81 15.39 5.22
C HIS A 210 -49.31 15.55 6.66
N ILE A 211 -48.53 14.59 7.17
CA ILE A 211 -47.86 14.73 8.47
C ILE A 211 -46.48 15.30 8.15
N ASP A 212 -46.45 16.63 8.07
CA ASP A 212 -45.23 17.40 7.86
C ASP A 212 -44.42 17.45 9.17
N CYS A 213 -43.89 16.29 9.58
CA CYS A 213 -42.83 16.18 10.57
C CYS A 213 -41.46 16.35 9.90
N GLY A 214 -41.35 17.35 9.03
CA GLY A 214 -40.07 17.82 8.54
C GLY A 214 -39.21 18.34 9.70
N PRO A 215 -37.88 18.40 9.52
CA PRO A 215 -36.95 18.86 10.56
C PRO A 215 -37.32 20.25 11.11
N ASP A 216 -37.98 21.09 10.32
CA ASP A 216 -38.33 22.47 10.64
C ASP A 216 -39.34 22.58 11.80
N THR A 217 -40.36 21.70 11.86
CA THR A 217 -41.36 21.70 12.95
C THR A 217 -40.76 21.33 14.30
N VAL A 218 -39.70 20.52 14.32
CA VAL A 218 -38.95 20.17 15.54
C VAL A 218 -38.15 21.37 16.04
N PHE A 219 -37.56 22.17 15.15
CA PHE A 219 -36.85 23.39 15.54
C PHE A 219 -37.80 24.47 16.06
N GLU A 220 -38.99 24.61 15.45
CA GLU A 220 -40.04 25.52 15.92
C GLU A 220 -40.54 25.14 17.32
N ASP A 221 -40.83 23.86 17.57
CA ASP A 221 -41.26 23.34 18.88
C ASP A 221 -40.17 23.52 19.97
N LEU A 222 -38.90 23.25 19.62
CA LEU A 222 -37.77 23.44 20.53
C LEU A 222 -37.58 24.93 20.88
N LEU A 223 -37.81 25.82 19.92
CA LEU A 223 -37.78 27.27 20.11
C LEU A 223 -38.91 27.74 21.05
N GLU A 224 -40.13 27.22 20.87
CA GLU A 224 -41.25 27.49 21.78
C GLU A 224 -40.98 27.03 23.22
N HIS A 225 -40.17 25.99 23.39
CA HIS A 225 -39.79 25.43 24.69
C HIS A 225 -38.47 26.01 25.24
N GLY A 226 -37.95 27.10 24.64
CA GLY A 226 -36.82 27.86 25.13
C GLY A 226 -35.45 27.21 24.89
N VAL A 227 -35.38 26.24 23.98
CA VAL A 227 -34.14 25.56 23.58
C VAL A 227 -33.69 26.10 22.23
N THR A 228 -32.64 26.92 22.21
CA THR A 228 -32.07 27.47 20.97
C THR A 228 -30.94 26.59 20.47
N ILE A 229 -31.09 26.03 19.28
CA ILE A 229 -30.05 25.26 18.57
C ILE A 229 -29.77 26.00 17.25
N GLU A 230 -28.50 26.28 16.94
CA GLU A 230 -28.14 26.90 15.66
C GLU A 230 -28.44 25.93 14.52
N GLU A 231 -29.36 26.33 13.64
CA GLU A 231 -29.72 25.60 12.43
C GLU A 231 -28.50 25.55 11.50
N PRO A 232 -28.01 24.36 11.10
CA PRO A 232 -26.96 24.28 10.10
C PRO A 232 -27.58 24.70 8.77
N GLY A 233 -27.25 25.91 8.32
CA GLY A 233 -27.79 26.44 7.06
C GLY A 233 -27.56 25.47 5.89
N PRO A 234 -28.49 25.39 4.93
CA PRO A 234 -28.36 24.46 3.82
C PRO A 234 -27.15 24.86 2.96
N ALA A 235 -26.11 24.03 2.99
CA ALA A 235 -25.06 24.12 1.99
C ALA A 235 -25.66 23.65 0.65
N PRO A 236 -25.61 24.46 -0.42
CA PRO A 236 -25.89 23.91 -1.75
C PRO A 236 -24.84 22.83 -2.03
N LEU A 237 -25.30 21.62 -2.36
CA LEU A 237 -24.41 20.57 -2.86
C LEU A 237 -23.63 21.14 -4.05
N SER A 238 -22.30 21.00 -4.03
CA SER A 238 -21.51 21.35 -5.21
C SER A 238 -22.00 20.51 -6.40
N PRO A 239 -21.94 21.03 -7.64
CA PRO A 239 -22.32 20.27 -8.83
C PRO A 239 -21.58 18.92 -8.93
N GLU A 240 -20.39 18.82 -8.34
CA GLU A 240 -19.56 17.63 -8.25
C GLU A 240 -20.10 16.59 -7.26
N LEU A 241 -20.73 17.01 -6.16
CA LEU A 241 -21.38 16.14 -5.18
C LEU A 241 -22.75 15.62 -5.67
N ALA A 242 -23.51 16.46 -6.39
CA ALA A 242 -24.77 16.02 -7.03
C ALA A 242 -24.53 14.96 -8.11
N ALA A 243 -23.38 15.00 -8.79
CA ALA A 243 -22.99 14.00 -9.79
C ALA A 243 -22.59 12.64 -9.17
N LEU A 244 -22.23 12.59 -7.89
CA LEU A 244 -21.85 11.35 -7.19
C LEU A 244 -23.05 10.53 -6.70
N PHE A 245 -24.22 11.15 -6.51
CA PHE A 245 -25.43 10.51 -5.98
C PHE A 245 -26.57 10.37 -7.00
N GLY A 246 -26.35 10.76 -8.26
CA GLY A 246 -27.24 10.38 -9.35
C GLY A 246 -27.22 8.86 -9.50
N SER A 247 -28.39 8.23 -9.38
CA SER A 247 -28.57 6.78 -9.51
C SER A 247 -27.83 6.25 -10.73
N ARG A 248 -26.69 5.60 -10.50
CA ARG A 248 -25.98 4.88 -11.55
C ARG A 248 -26.91 3.74 -11.97
N PRO A 249 -27.26 3.60 -13.27
CA PRO A 249 -27.83 2.33 -13.70
C PRO A 249 -26.85 1.24 -13.26
N GLU A 250 -27.36 0.12 -12.74
CA GLU A 250 -26.56 -1.08 -12.51
C GLU A 250 -25.94 -1.48 -13.85
N GLU A 251 -24.76 -0.91 -14.14
CA GLU A 251 -23.88 -1.42 -15.16
C GLU A 251 -23.40 -2.77 -14.64
N PRO A 252 -23.59 -3.86 -15.41
CA PRO A 252 -22.94 -5.11 -15.08
C PRO A 252 -21.46 -4.80 -14.88
N SER A 253 -20.89 -5.29 -13.78
CA SER A 253 -19.47 -5.15 -13.50
C SER A 253 -18.70 -5.40 -14.79
N PRO A 254 -17.81 -4.50 -15.24
CA PRO A 254 -17.07 -4.74 -16.46
C PRO A 254 -16.18 -5.96 -16.20
N SER A 255 -16.66 -7.14 -16.56
CA SER A 255 -15.79 -8.16 -17.12
C SER A 255 -15.04 -7.44 -18.23
N PHE A 256 -13.72 -7.39 -18.17
CA PHE A 256 -12.88 -6.98 -19.29
C PHE A 256 -12.64 -8.23 -20.13
N PRO A 257 -13.53 -8.65 -21.05
CA PRO A 257 -13.50 -10.00 -21.61
C PRO A 257 -12.62 -10.06 -22.86
N GLU A 258 -12.01 -8.94 -23.30
CA GLU A 258 -11.27 -8.87 -24.57
C GLU A 258 -9.80 -8.45 -24.43
N LEU A 259 -9.39 -7.99 -23.24
CA LEU A 259 -8.03 -7.53 -22.99
C LEU A 259 -6.97 -8.65 -23.06
N PRO A 260 -7.21 -9.88 -22.54
CA PRO A 260 -6.19 -10.93 -22.58
C PRO A 260 -5.77 -11.36 -23.99
N GLU A 261 -6.73 -11.53 -24.91
CA GLU A 261 -6.45 -11.98 -26.28
C GLU A 261 -5.80 -10.88 -27.13
N GLN A 262 -6.29 -9.64 -27.04
CA GLN A 262 -5.71 -8.51 -27.77
C GLN A 262 -4.35 -8.07 -27.19
N ALA A 263 -4.19 -8.12 -25.86
CA ALA A 263 -2.91 -7.83 -25.21
C ALA A 263 -1.86 -8.89 -25.53
N ALA A 264 -2.21 -10.19 -25.55
CA ALA A 264 -1.27 -11.25 -25.92
C ALA A 264 -0.71 -11.05 -27.34
N ALA A 265 -1.57 -10.75 -28.32
CA ALA A 265 -1.13 -10.46 -29.69
C ALA A 265 -0.25 -9.20 -29.78
N ALA A 266 -0.60 -8.14 -29.05
CA ALA A 266 0.19 -6.91 -28.99
C ALA A 266 1.56 -7.13 -28.33
N LEU A 267 1.61 -7.87 -27.22
CA LEU A 267 2.84 -8.25 -26.52
C LEU A 267 3.78 -9.04 -27.43
N LEU A 268 3.23 -10.04 -28.14
CA LEU A 268 4.00 -10.85 -29.09
C LEU A 268 4.60 -9.98 -30.20
N HIS A 269 3.82 -9.05 -30.76
CA HIS A 269 4.31 -8.09 -31.76
C HIS A 269 5.45 -7.22 -31.23
N LEU A 270 5.43 -6.92 -29.94
CA LEU A 270 6.41 -6.08 -29.25
C LEU A 270 7.55 -6.88 -28.61
N GLY A 271 7.66 -8.17 -28.95
CA GLY A 271 8.77 -9.04 -28.58
C GLY A 271 8.65 -9.67 -27.19
N VAL A 272 7.50 -9.56 -26.53
CA VAL A 272 7.19 -10.25 -25.27
C VAL A 272 6.32 -11.45 -25.61
N ASP A 273 6.88 -12.65 -25.52
CA ASP A 273 6.09 -13.88 -25.70
C ASP A 273 5.17 -14.10 -24.49
N PRO A 274 3.84 -13.98 -24.63
CA PRO A 274 2.90 -14.19 -23.54
C PRO A 274 2.84 -15.66 -23.11
N ASP A 275 3.27 -16.61 -23.93
CA ASP A 275 3.24 -18.04 -23.64
C ASP A 275 4.51 -18.54 -22.93
N ASP A 276 5.59 -17.76 -22.96
CA ASP A 276 6.75 -17.99 -22.10
C ASP A 276 6.52 -17.36 -20.71
N PRO A 277 6.32 -18.16 -19.65
CA PRO A 277 6.00 -17.64 -18.32
C PRO A 277 7.14 -16.85 -17.68
N GLU A 278 8.40 -17.11 -18.03
CA GLU A 278 9.53 -16.34 -17.50
C GLU A 278 9.65 -14.98 -18.21
N VAL A 279 9.46 -14.94 -19.53
CA VAL A 279 9.45 -13.67 -20.30
C VAL A 279 8.28 -12.79 -19.85
N LEU A 280 7.08 -13.36 -19.73
CA LEU A 280 5.89 -12.65 -19.27
C LEU A 280 6.07 -12.11 -17.85
N LEU A 281 6.58 -12.93 -16.93
CA LEU A 281 6.88 -12.51 -15.56
C LEU A 281 7.93 -11.39 -15.52
N SER A 282 8.98 -11.49 -16.33
CA SER A 282 10.03 -10.47 -16.43
C SER A 282 9.45 -9.14 -16.93
N ALA A 283 8.64 -9.17 -17.99
CA ALA A 283 7.98 -7.98 -18.52
C ALA A 283 6.98 -7.37 -17.53
N ALA A 284 6.16 -8.19 -16.87
CA ALA A 284 5.25 -7.74 -15.82
C ALA A 284 5.99 -7.10 -14.64
N ALA A 285 7.15 -7.66 -14.26
CA ALA A 285 7.95 -7.11 -13.19
C ALA A 285 8.50 -5.72 -13.53
N ALA A 286 8.99 -5.55 -14.76
CA ALA A 286 9.44 -4.26 -15.30
C ALA A 286 8.28 -3.25 -15.38
N GLY A 287 7.08 -3.70 -15.77
CA GLY A 287 5.87 -2.86 -15.82
C GLY A 287 5.45 -2.33 -14.46
N LEU A 288 5.43 -3.17 -13.43
CA LEU A 288 5.11 -2.71 -12.08
C LEU A 288 6.17 -1.76 -11.53
N ALA A 289 7.46 -1.99 -11.82
CA ALA A 289 8.53 -1.06 -11.45
C ALA A 289 8.39 0.29 -12.19
N ALA A 290 7.99 0.26 -13.47
CA ALA A 290 7.80 1.46 -14.28
C ALA A 290 6.64 2.32 -13.81
N GLU A 291 5.54 1.73 -13.33
CA GLU A 291 4.42 2.50 -12.76
C GLU A 291 4.82 3.31 -11.53
N VAL A 292 5.83 2.86 -10.78
CA VAL A 292 6.36 3.59 -9.63
C VAL A 292 7.30 4.73 -10.04
N LEU A 293 8.09 4.52 -11.10
CA LEU A 293 9.20 5.40 -11.47
C LEU A 293 8.93 6.29 -12.69
N GLN A 294 7.72 6.28 -13.24
CA GLN A 294 7.37 7.11 -14.39
C GLN A 294 6.02 7.79 -14.24
N ASN A 295 5.95 9.02 -14.74
CA ASN A 295 4.81 9.93 -14.67
C ASN A 295 4.58 10.49 -13.27
N GLU A 296 3.61 11.39 -13.15
CA GLU A 296 3.13 11.89 -11.86
C GLU A 296 2.57 10.73 -11.02
N PRO A 297 2.81 10.74 -9.68
CA PRO A 297 3.42 11.81 -8.87
C PRO A 297 4.96 11.75 -8.79
N PHE A 298 5.61 10.75 -9.40
CA PHE A 298 7.06 10.58 -9.29
C PHE A 298 7.84 11.72 -9.96
N ASP A 299 7.35 12.21 -11.10
CA ASP A 299 8.01 13.32 -11.82
C ASP A 299 8.10 14.60 -10.97
N ALA A 300 7.06 14.92 -10.18
CA ALA A 300 7.12 16.01 -9.21
C ALA A 300 8.15 15.77 -8.09
N VAL A 301 8.26 14.54 -7.57
CA VAL A 301 9.29 14.19 -6.57
C VAL A 301 10.70 14.32 -7.16
N ARG A 302 10.88 13.89 -8.41
CA ARG A 302 12.14 13.99 -9.14
C ARG A 302 12.56 15.44 -9.43
N ALA A 303 11.60 16.31 -9.73
CA ALA A 303 11.85 17.72 -9.99
C ALA A 303 12.08 18.54 -8.70
N ALA A 304 11.67 18.02 -7.53
CA ALA A 304 11.78 18.72 -6.26
C ALA A 304 13.23 18.85 -5.76
N SER A 305 13.44 19.80 -4.84
CA SER A 305 14.73 19.94 -4.16
C SER A 305 15.06 18.67 -3.38
N GLY A 306 16.28 18.17 -3.55
CA GLY A 306 16.72 16.92 -2.95
C GLY A 306 16.13 15.66 -3.60
N GLY A 307 15.48 15.79 -4.77
CA GLY A 307 15.02 14.66 -5.59
C GLY A 307 16.19 13.85 -6.21
N PRO A 308 15.92 12.62 -6.66
CA PRO A 308 16.95 11.72 -7.16
C PRO A 308 17.46 12.14 -8.55
N ASP A 309 18.74 11.87 -8.82
CA ASP A 309 19.30 12.04 -10.15
C ASP A 309 18.97 10.87 -11.10
N ALA A 310 19.25 11.02 -12.40
CA ALA A 310 18.92 10.00 -13.40
C ALA A 310 19.65 8.66 -13.17
N GLY A 311 20.85 8.67 -12.60
CA GLY A 311 21.59 7.45 -12.27
C GLY A 311 20.97 6.72 -11.08
N GLU A 312 20.48 7.46 -10.09
CA GLU A 312 19.71 6.94 -8.95
C GLU A 312 18.39 6.32 -9.41
N VAL A 313 17.65 6.97 -10.32
CA VAL A 313 16.43 6.40 -10.91
C VAL A 313 16.70 5.10 -11.66
N LEU A 314 17.76 5.05 -12.48
CA LEU A 314 18.14 3.83 -13.20
C LEU A 314 18.52 2.69 -12.26
N ALA A 315 19.33 2.97 -11.24
CA ALA A 315 19.73 1.97 -10.24
C ALA A 315 18.50 1.45 -9.47
N GLN A 316 17.62 2.35 -9.04
CA GLN A 316 16.41 2.01 -8.32
C GLN A 316 15.43 1.21 -9.18
N GLY A 317 15.32 1.51 -10.48
CA GLY A 317 14.50 0.74 -11.42
C GLY A 317 14.92 -0.74 -11.51
N VAL A 318 16.23 -1.01 -11.44
CA VAL A 318 16.75 -2.38 -11.41
C VAL A 318 16.40 -3.11 -10.10
N ASP A 319 16.50 -2.44 -8.96
CA ASP A 319 16.14 -3.02 -7.66
C ASP A 319 14.62 -3.27 -7.56
N LEU A 320 13.80 -2.29 -7.96
CA LEU A 320 12.36 -2.43 -8.01
C LEU A 320 11.92 -3.54 -8.97
N TYR A 321 12.57 -3.69 -10.13
CA TYR A 321 12.34 -4.83 -11.02
C TYR A 321 12.58 -6.17 -10.31
N ARG A 322 13.72 -6.35 -9.61
CA ARG A 322 14.02 -7.61 -8.92
C ARG A 322 13.03 -7.90 -7.80
N ARG A 323 12.64 -6.88 -7.05
CA ARG A 323 11.67 -7.00 -5.95
C ARG A 323 10.27 -7.28 -6.47
N SER A 324 9.87 -6.60 -7.54
CA SER A 324 8.62 -6.84 -8.25
C SER A 324 8.55 -8.29 -8.76
N ARG A 325 9.58 -8.78 -9.45
CA ARG A 325 9.66 -10.17 -9.91
C ARG A 325 9.52 -11.17 -8.76
N LYS A 326 10.25 -10.93 -7.66
CA LYS A 326 10.17 -11.78 -6.46
C LYS A 326 8.77 -11.76 -5.83
N ALA A 327 8.14 -10.59 -5.76
CA ALA A 327 6.80 -10.42 -5.19
C ALA A 327 5.72 -11.06 -6.05
N LEU A 328 5.80 -10.90 -7.39
CA LEU A 328 4.90 -11.54 -8.35
C LEU A 328 5.02 -13.07 -8.30
N LEU A 329 6.24 -13.62 -8.19
CA LEU A 329 6.46 -15.05 -7.96
C LEU A 329 5.86 -15.52 -6.64
N ALA A 330 6.12 -14.81 -5.55
CA ALA A 330 5.55 -15.16 -4.25
C ALA A 330 4.02 -15.10 -4.27
N ALA A 331 3.44 -14.17 -5.02
CA ALA A 331 1.99 -14.04 -5.16
C ALA A 331 1.33 -15.21 -5.91
N ARG A 332 2.08 -15.88 -6.80
CA ARG A 332 1.62 -17.11 -7.46
C ARG A 332 1.36 -18.24 -6.46
N GLU A 333 2.25 -18.38 -5.48
CA GLU A 333 2.24 -19.50 -4.53
C GLU A 333 1.48 -19.19 -3.25
N GLY A 334 1.52 -17.93 -2.81
CA GLY A 334 1.04 -17.50 -1.50
C GLY A 334 -0.05 -16.45 -1.53
N GLY A 335 -0.65 -16.18 -2.69
CA GLY A 335 -1.77 -15.26 -2.87
C GLY A 335 -1.35 -13.81 -3.18
N PRO A 336 -2.27 -12.99 -3.75
CA PRO A 336 -2.01 -11.59 -4.15
C PRO A 336 -1.41 -10.72 -3.03
N GLU A 337 -1.73 -11.01 -1.78
CA GLU A 337 -1.29 -10.29 -0.57
C GLU A 337 0.24 -10.23 -0.47
N ARG A 338 0.95 -11.21 -1.06
CA ARG A 338 2.42 -11.24 -1.12
C ARG A 338 3.02 -10.06 -1.88
N LEU A 339 2.24 -9.37 -2.73
CA LEU A 339 2.69 -8.15 -3.40
C LEU A 339 2.97 -6.99 -2.43
N ARG A 340 2.43 -7.02 -1.20
CA ARG A 340 2.73 -6.00 -0.17
C ARG A 340 4.22 -5.91 0.16
N ALA A 341 4.99 -6.99 -0.06
CA ALA A 341 6.44 -6.97 0.11
C ALA A 341 7.16 -6.02 -0.86
N PHE A 342 6.59 -5.79 -2.05
CA PHE A 342 7.08 -4.78 -2.99
C PHE A 342 6.75 -3.38 -2.48
N THR A 343 5.48 -3.14 -2.09
CA THR A 343 5.01 -1.88 -1.51
C THR A 343 5.93 -1.40 -0.39
N ILE A 344 6.12 -2.23 0.65
CA ILE A 344 6.88 -1.89 1.86
C ILE A 344 8.25 -1.31 1.52
N VAL A 345 8.89 -1.81 0.47
CA VAL A 345 10.20 -1.33 0.06
C VAL A 345 10.08 -0.09 -0.82
N ALA A 346 9.20 -0.13 -1.82
CA ALA A 346 9.05 0.95 -2.78
C ALA A 346 8.61 2.26 -2.12
N SER A 347 7.85 2.18 -1.03
CA SER A 347 7.38 3.33 -0.23
C SER A 347 8.20 3.61 1.03
N ASP A 348 9.31 2.89 1.27
CA ASP A 348 10.15 3.12 2.45
C ASP A 348 10.83 4.49 2.37
N LEU A 349 10.51 5.35 3.34
CA LEU A 349 11.02 6.73 3.38
C LEU A 349 12.50 6.82 3.75
N ASP A 350 13.00 5.84 4.48
CA ASP A 350 14.33 5.84 5.10
C ASP A 350 15.31 4.91 4.39
N LEU A 351 14.82 4.02 3.52
CA LEU A 351 15.66 3.11 2.75
C LEU A 351 16.48 3.88 1.69
N PRO A 352 17.82 3.79 1.75
CA PRO A 352 18.66 4.31 0.66
C PRO A 352 18.39 3.57 -0.63
N TRP A 353 18.30 4.32 -1.72
CA TRP A 353 18.12 3.76 -3.04
C TRP A 353 19.31 2.91 -3.50
N ALA A 354 19.05 2.06 -4.49
CA ALA A 354 20.04 1.11 -4.98
C ALA A 354 21.25 1.80 -5.66
N GLY A 355 22.28 1.00 -5.97
CA GLY A 355 23.49 1.48 -6.64
C GLY A 355 24.43 2.32 -5.77
N GLY A 356 24.32 2.23 -4.45
CA GLY A 356 25.14 3.01 -3.53
C GLY A 356 24.69 4.46 -3.38
N SER A 357 23.47 4.77 -3.82
CA SER A 357 22.83 6.07 -3.62
C SER A 357 22.74 6.44 -2.14
N ARG A 358 22.79 7.75 -1.85
CA ARG A 358 22.47 8.32 -0.54
C ARG A 358 21.06 8.89 -0.48
N PHE A 359 20.37 8.97 -1.61
CA PHE A 359 19.00 9.45 -1.68
C PHE A 359 18.06 8.49 -0.94
N THR A 360 17.14 9.07 -0.18
CA THR A 360 15.97 8.39 0.40
C THR A 360 14.74 9.22 0.06
N LEU A 361 13.55 8.63 0.04
CA LEU A 361 12.34 9.41 -0.25
C LEU A 361 12.12 10.54 0.78
N ARG A 362 12.54 10.36 2.04
CA ARG A 362 12.50 11.41 3.08
C ARG A 362 13.31 12.67 2.71
N THR A 363 14.36 12.55 1.90
CA THR A 363 15.20 13.71 1.54
C THR A 363 14.57 14.62 0.49
N ALA A 364 13.56 14.14 -0.25
CA ALA A 364 12.87 14.94 -1.25
C ALA A 364 11.86 15.89 -0.60
N SER A 365 11.84 17.15 -1.04
CA SER A 365 10.84 18.14 -0.63
C SER A 365 9.54 18.08 -1.45
N GLY A 366 9.37 17.05 -2.29
CA GLY A 366 8.24 16.88 -3.20
C GLY A 366 7.03 16.17 -2.59
N PRO A 367 6.01 15.83 -3.41
CA PRO A 367 4.79 15.15 -2.96
C PRO A 367 5.04 13.66 -2.68
N VAL A 368 5.86 13.38 -1.67
CA VAL A 368 6.25 12.01 -1.30
C VAL A 368 5.07 11.20 -0.80
N ALA A 369 4.11 11.81 -0.09
CA ALA A 369 2.90 11.14 0.36
C ALA A 369 2.05 10.64 -0.82
N ASP A 370 1.85 11.49 -1.84
CA ASP A 370 1.10 11.13 -3.05
C ASP A 370 1.81 9.99 -3.82
N LEU A 371 3.15 9.99 -3.84
CA LEU A 371 3.93 8.89 -4.40
C LEU A 371 3.72 7.58 -3.64
N VAL A 372 3.68 7.61 -2.30
CA VAL A 372 3.39 6.42 -1.48
C VAL A 372 1.98 5.91 -1.77
N GLU A 373 0.97 6.79 -1.81
CA GLU A 373 -0.41 6.40 -2.16
C GLU A 373 -0.49 5.81 -3.57
N HIS A 374 0.22 6.39 -4.54
CA HIS A 374 0.28 5.88 -5.90
C HIS A 374 0.90 4.47 -5.96
N ILE A 375 1.99 4.22 -5.24
CA ILE A 375 2.60 2.89 -5.13
C ILE A 375 1.59 1.88 -4.57
N ASP A 376 0.91 2.24 -3.47
CA ASP A 376 -0.13 1.41 -2.86
C ASP A 376 -1.25 1.09 -3.84
N ARG A 377 -1.76 2.11 -4.54
CA ARG A 377 -2.80 1.96 -5.56
C ARG A 377 -2.37 1.02 -6.68
N GLN A 378 -1.15 1.15 -7.21
CA GLN A 378 -0.67 0.28 -8.29
C GLN A 378 -0.53 -1.17 -7.82
N VAL A 379 -0.06 -1.39 -6.60
CA VAL A 379 -0.01 -2.75 -6.04
C VAL A 379 -1.42 -3.30 -5.83
N TRP A 380 -2.33 -2.52 -5.27
CA TRP A 380 -3.72 -2.89 -5.07
C TRP A 380 -4.42 -3.27 -6.39
N ILE A 381 -4.27 -2.49 -7.45
CA ILE A 381 -4.82 -2.81 -8.78
C ILE A 381 -4.31 -4.18 -9.25
N THR A 382 -3.01 -4.45 -9.07
CA THR A 382 -2.42 -5.74 -9.45
C THR A 382 -3.00 -6.89 -8.63
N GLN A 383 -3.16 -6.68 -7.32
CA GLN A 383 -3.77 -7.68 -6.45
C GLN A 383 -5.21 -7.98 -6.86
N GLU A 384 -5.98 -6.95 -7.18
CA GLU A 384 -7.38 -7.10 -7.55
C GLU A 384 -7.54 -7.82 -8.89
N LEU A 385 -6.67 -7.53 -9.86
CA LEU A 385 -6.59 -8.31 -11.10
C LEU A 385 -6.26 -9.78 -10.81
N MET A 386 -5.30 -10.06 -9.92
CA MET A 386 -4.98 -11.43 -9.54
C MET A 386 -6.15 -12.15 -8.86
N ARG A 387 -6.94 -11.47 -8.01
CA ARG A 387 -8.11 -12.04 -7.34
C ARG A 387 -9.24 -12.36 -8.33
N ARG A 388 -9.51 -11.43 -9.24
CA ARG A 388 -10.67 -11.52 -10.16
C ARG A 388 -10.40 -12.37 -11.39
N GLN A 389 -9.20 -12.27 -11.96
CA GLN A 389 -8.86 -12.82 -13.28
C GLN A 389 -7.72 -13.85 -13.18
N GLY A 390 -7.07 -13.95 -12.02
CA GLY A 390 -5.99 -14.89 -11.81
C GLY A 390 -4.61 -14.29 -12.09
N TRP A 391 -3.60 -15.03 -11.66
CA TRP A 391 -2.21 -14.55 -11.67
C TRP A 391 -1.69 -14.21 -13.06
N ARG A 392 -1.98 -15.05 -14.06
CA ARG A 392 -1.49 -14.86 -15.44
C ARG A 392 -2.06 -13.60 -16.08
N ASP A 393 -3.34 -13.30 -15.90
CA ASP A 393 -3.97 -12.11 -16.50
C ASP A 393 -3.46 -10.81 -15.86
N ALA A 394 -3.18 -10.83 -14.56
CA ALA A 394 -2.50 -9.72 -13.89
C ALA A 394 -1.09 -9.48 -14.46
N LEU A 395 -0.36 -10.55 -14.82
CA LEU A 395 0.93 -10.40 -15.51
C LEU A 395 0.77 -9.82 -16.91
N LEU A 396 -0.21 -10.28 -17.70
CA LEU A 396 -0.48 -9.73 -19.03
C LEU A 396 -0.76 -8.23 -18.96
N HIS A 397 -1.59 -7.79 -18.01
CA HIS A 397 -1.87 -6.37 -17.81
C HIS A 397 -0.60 -5.57 -17.49
N ARG A 398 0.27 -6.08 -16.60
CA ARG A 398 1.50 -5.38 -16.22
C ARG A 398 2.57 -5.42 -17.32
N ALA A 399 2.67 -6.52 -18.05
CA ALA A 399 3.54 -6.61 -19.21
C ALA A 399 3.09 -5.62 -20.29
N PHE A 400 1.79 -5.47 -20.51
CA PHE A 400 1.26 -4.51 -21.47
C PHE A 400 1.65 -3.07 -21.12
N THR A 401 1.51 -2.67 -19.85
CA THR A 401 2.05 -1.39 -19.35
C THR A 401 3.54 -1.23 -19.65
N ALA A 402 4.33 -2.28 -19.38
CA ALA A 402 5.79 -2.24 -19.54
C ALA A 402 6.20 -1.93 -20.98
N VAL A 403 5.45 -2.41 -21.97
CA VAL A 403 5.81 -2.19 -23.36
C VAL A 403 5.65 -0.73 -23.79
N PHE A 404 4.67 0.01 -23.26
CA PHE A 404 4.49 1.42 -23.60
C PHE A 404 5.39 2.34 -22.78
N LYS A 405 5.62 1.99 -21.52
CA LYS A 405 6.32 2.86 -20.56
C LYS A 405 7.81 2.53 -20.44
N ALA A 406 8.19 1.27 -20.61
CA ALA A 406 9.47 0.74 -20.15
C ALA A 406 10.10 -0.28 -21.11
N SER A 407 9.78 -0.24 -22.42
CA SER A 407 10.28 -1.18 -23.44
C SER A 407 11.81 -1.36 -23.45
N HIS A 408 12.53 -0.33 -22.99
CA HIS A 408 13.98 -0.25 -22.92
C HIS A 408 14.52 -0.36 -21.50
N HIS A 409 13.76 -0.89 -20.54
CA HIS A 409 14.20 -1.07 -19.16
C HIS A 409 14.79 -2.46 -18.91
N PHE A 410 15.63 -2.57 -17.88
CA PHE A 410 16.16 -3.84 -17.40
C PHE A 410 15.04 -4.85 -17.10
N GLY A 411 15.15 -6.06 -17.65
CA GLY A 411 14.13 -7.10 -17.57
C GLY A 411 13.23 -7.20 -18.81
N MET A 412 13.23 -6.20 -19.69
CA MET A 412 12.51 -6.28 -20.97
C MET A 412 13.34 -6.97 -22.06
N PRO A 413 12.69 -7.66 -23.02
CA PRO A 413 13.37 -8.31 -24.16
C PRO A 413 14.23 -7.37 -25.00
N GLY A 414 13.91 -6.07 -25.05
CA GLY A 414 14.68 -5.06 -25.78
C GLY A 414 15.97 -4.61 -25.08
N TRP A 415 16.13 -4.88 -23.78
CA TRP A 415 17.28 -4.42 -22.99
C TRP A 415 18.64 -4.90 -23.54
N PRO A 416 18.85 -6.18 -23.90
CA PRO A 416 20.15 -6.63 -24.39
C PRO A 416 20.59 -5.93 -25.67
N ALA A 417 19.67 -5.67 -26.61
CA ALA A 417 19.97 -4.96 -27.84
C ALA A 417 20.34 -3.49 -27.59
N LEU A 418 19.65 -2.84 -26.64
CA LEU A 418 19.99 -1.49 -26.19
C LEU A 418 21.39 -1.45 -25.57
N VAL A 419 21.72 -2.40 -24.69
CA VAL A 419 23.05 -2.50 -24.08
C VAL A 419 24.14 -2.69 -25.14
N GLY A 420 23.93 -3.56 -26.12
CA GLY A 420 24.87 -3.74 -27.24
C GLY A 420 25.11 -2.41 -27.98
N THR A 421 24.04 -1.69 -28.33
CA THR A 421 24.14 -0.37 -28.98
C THR A 421 24.87 0.65 -28.09
N ALA A 422 24.62 0.63 -26.79
CA ALA A 422 25.28 1.51 -25.83
C ALA A 422 26.80 1.25 -25.76
N VAL A 423 27.19 -0.03 -25.71
CA VAL A 423 28.59 -0.47 -25.66
C VAL A 423 29.33 -0.14 -26.96
N GLU A 424 28.68 -0.30 -28.12
CA GLU A 424 29.24 0.12 -29.41
C GLU A 424 29.50 1.64 -29.44
N ARG A 425 28.55 2.44 -28.95
CA ARG A 425 28.71 3.89 -28.85
C ARG A 425 29.82 4.28 -27.86
N LEU A 426 29.94 3.59 -26.73
CA LEU A 426 31.04 3.78 -25.77
C LEU A 426 32.39 3.42 -26.39
N ALA A 427 32.47 2.35 -27.20
CA ALA A 427 33.69 1.94 -27.88
C ALA A 427 34.19 2.99 -28.89
N ALA A 428 33.28 3.76 -29.49
CA ALA A 428 33.60 4.85 -30.40
C ALA A 428 34.02 6.17 -29.70
N MET A 429 33.86 6.26 -28.37
CA MET A 429 34.22 7.46 -27.61
C MET A 429 35.70 7.50 -27.24
N ASP A 430 36.22 8.71 -27.03
CA ASP A 430 37.56 8.89 -26.46
C ASP A 430 37.59 8.35 -25.02
N ARG A 431 38.49 7.38 -24.78
CA ARG A 431 38.65 6.73 -23.47
C ARG A 431 39.11 7.68 -22.37
N SER A 432 39.74 8.80 -22.71
CA SER A 432 40.14 9.82 -21.73
C SER A 432 38.95 10.54 -21.09
N ALA A 433 37.79 10.51 -21.75
CA ALA A 433 36.55 11.14 -21.30
C ALA A 433 35.61 10.19 -20.54
N LEU A 434 35.96 8.90 -20.42
CA LEU A 434 35.16 7.90 -19.73
C LEU A 434 35.44 7.91 -18.22
N PRO A 435 34.39 7.80 -17.37
CA PRO A 435 34.55 7.46 -15.96
C PRO A 435 35.37 6.16 -15.80
N PRO A 436 36.18 6.02 -14.74
CA PRO A 436 36.97 4.81 -14.49
C PRO A 436 36.14 3.51 -14.51
N GLU A 437 34.91 3.57 -14.01
CA GLU A 437 33.95 2.48 -13.94
C GLU A 437 33.49 2.02 -15.34
N LEU A 438 33.62 2.87 -16.36
CA LEU A 438 33.25 2.61 -17.74
C LEU A 438 34.44 2.27 -18.65
N ALA A 439 35.65 2.16 -18.10
CA ALA A 439 36.87 1.95 -18.88
C ALA A 439 36.99 0.52 -19.45
N ASP A 440 36.46 -0.48 -18.73
CA ASP A 440 36.45 -1.89 -19.14
C ASP A 440 35.10 -2.24 -19.79
N LEU A 441 34.99 -2.04 -21.11
CA LEU A 441 33.75 -2.22 -21.84
C LEU A 441 33.14 -3.63 -21.73
N PRO A 442 33.92 -4.74 -21.83
CA PRO A 442 33.40 -6.08 -21.53
C PRO A 442 32.81 -6.21 -20.12
N ALA A 443 33.45 -5.62 -19.10
CA ALA A 443 32.91 -5.64 -17.74
C ALA A 443 31.64 -4.78 -17.61
N VAL A 444 31.58 -3.64 -18.30
CA VAL A 444 30.40 -2.76 -18.37
C VAL A 444 29.23 -3.47 -19.02
N GLU A 445 29.44 -4.10 -20.16
CA GLU A 445 28.40 -4.88 -20.86
C GLU A 445 27.85 -5.99 -19.96
N ALA A 446 28.75 -6.78 -19.35
CA ALA A 446 28.35 -7.84 -18.43
C ALA A 446 27.59 -7.30 -17.20
N ALA A 447 27.97 -6.13 -16.69
CA ALA A 447 27.29 -5.48 -15.58
C ALA A 447 25.89 -4.98 -16.00
N LEU A 448 25.76 -4.29 -17.12
CA LEU A 448 24.48 -3.81 -17.64
C LEU A 448 23.52 -4.97 -17.96
N LEU A 449 24.01 -6.11 -18.44
CA LEU A 449 23.15 -7.27 -18.73
C LEU A 449 22.70 -8.04 -17.48
N ARG A 450 23.44 -7.97 -16.37
CA ARG A 450 23.17 -8.81 -15.18
C ARG A 450 22.72 -8.01 -13.96
N ALA A 451 23.37 -6.89 -13.70
CA ALA A 451 23.15 -6.06 -12.53
C ALA A 451 23.63 -4.61 -12.76
N PRO A 452 22.88 -3.80 -13.54
CA PRO A 452 23.28 -2.42 -13.87
C PRO A 452 23.54 -1.56 -12.64
N ASP A 453 22.75 -1.74 -11.58
CA ASP A 453 22.90 -1.05 -10.29
C ASP A 453 24.30 -1.21 -9.67
N ARG A 454 25.03 -2.29 -9.99
CA ARG A 454 26.41 -2.48 -9.47
C ARG A 454 27.46 -1.57 -10.11
N LEU A 455 27.15 -0.91 -11.22
CA LEU A 455 28.03 0.11 -11.80
C LEU A 455 28.10 1.38 -10.95
N GLY A 456 27.15 1.57 -10.04
CA GLY A 456 27.03 2.78 -9.24
C GLY A 456 26.25 3.89 -9.94
N THR A 457 25.64 4.76 -9.14
CA THR A 457 24.78 5.84 -9.62
C THR A 457 25.52 6.86 -10.47
N ASP A 458 26.79 7.14 -10.18
CA ASP A 458 27.60 8.10 -10.96
C ASP A 458 27.80 7.63 -12.41
N ALA A 459 28.16 6.36 -12.60
CA ALA A 459 28.35 5.77 -13.93
C ALA A 459 27.03 5.67 -14.69
N LEU A 460 25.96 5.22 -14.03
CA LEU A 460 24.62 5.17 -14.63
C LEU A 460 24.09 6.56 -14.99
N GLY A 461 24.31 7.55 -14.13
CA GLY A 461 23.94 8.94 -14.38
C GLY A 461 24.73 9.54 -15.54
N TRP A 462 26.01 9.17 -15.70
CA TRP A 462 26.81 9.56 -16.86
C TRP A 462 26.25 8.98 -18.17
N LEU A 463 25.84 7.70 -18.16
CA LEU A 463 25.20 7.04 -19.31
C LEU A 463 23.84 7.68 -19.64
N ALA A 464 23.03 7.97 -18.62
CA ALA A 464 21.72 8.59 -18.77
C ALA A 464 21.81 9.98 -19.42
N ARG A 465 22.72 10.84 -18.95
CA ARG A 465 22.93 12.20 -19.50
C ARG A 465 23.34 12.21 -20.97
N ARG A 466 23.83 11.09 -21.50
CA ARG A 466 24.23 10.94 -22.91
C ARG A 466 23.22 10.17 -23.76
N ALA A 467 22.05 9.84 -23.20
CA ALA A 467 21.01 9.05 -23.87
C ALA A 467 21.60 7.78 -24.50
N LEU A 468 22.38 7.04 -23.69
CA LEU A 468 22.96 5.76 -24.09
C LEU A 468 22.07 4.57 -23.69
N LEU A 469 21.18 4.76 -22.71
CA LEU A 469 20.32 3.72 -22.13
C LEU A 469 18.83 4.13 -22.08
N GLY A 470 18.43 5.12 -22.88
CA GLY A 470 17.07 5.67 -22.92
C GLY A 470 16.77 6.37 -24.22
#